data_AF-A0A075MJU6-F1
#
_entry.id   AF-A0A075MJU6-F1
#
_cell.length_a   1.000
_cell.length_b   1.000
_cell.length_c   1.000
_cell.angle_alpha   90.00
_cell.angle_beta   90.00
_cell.angle_gamma   90.00
#
_symmetry.space_group_name_H-M   'P 1'
#
loop_
_entity.id
_entity.type
_entity.pdbx_description
1 polymer ?
#
loop_
_entity_poly.entity_id
_entity_poly.type
_entity_poly.pdbx_seq_one_letter_code
_entity_poly.pdbx_strand_id
1 'polypeptide(L)'
;MQASGLNYINKNFLVKIIMVIMLSISALMPTNSYAQGADDTKITETLCNAVNQLTGNIGRSIAILIVISLAIMLFLGKVTWGVAIAVGVGMGILFGAPDVVQLLSGGTACKG
;
A
#
# COMPACT_ATOMS: atom_id res chain seq x y z
N MET A 1 4.60 -24.19 -22.33
CA MET A 1 5.90 -23.75 -22.87
C MET A 1 6.64 -22.93 -21.82
N GLN A 2 7.42 -23.64 -21.03
CA GLN A 2 8.78 -23.27 -20.64
C GLN A 2 9.04 -21.84 -20.11
N ALA A 3 8.89 -21.67 -18.80
CA ALA A 3 9.46 -20.55 -18.03
C ALA A 3 11.01 -20.63 -17.92
N SER A 4 11.71 -20.88 -19.02
CA SER A 4 13.19 -21.02 -19.05
C SER A 4 13.95 -19.72 -19.27
N GLY A 5 13.27 -18.56 -19.27
CA GLY A 5 13.92 -17.27 -19.49
C GLY A 5 14.63 -16.69 -18.25
N LEU A 6 14.39 -17.21 -17.05
CA LEU A 6 14.92 -16.65 -15.79
C LEU A 6 16.13 -17.40 -15.21
N ASN A 7 16.78 -18.27 -15.99
CA ASN A 7 17.91 -19.12 -15.55
C ASN A 7 19.27 -18.72 -16.18
N TYR A 8 19.51 -17.43 -16.44
CA TYR A 8 20.80 -16.95 -16.97
C TYR A 8 21.52 -15.91 -16.08
N ILE A 9 20.88 -15.46 -15.01
CA ILE A 9 21.49 -14.53 -14.06
C ILE A 9 22.17 -15.37 -12.98
N ASN A 10 23.50 -15.32 -12.93
CA ASN A 10 24.37 -16.07 -12.02
C ASN A 10 23.69 -16.32 -10.66
N LYS A 11 23.52 -17.59 -10.28
CA LYS A 11 22.80 -18.01 -9.05
C LYS A 11 23.31 -17.26 -7.81
N ASN A 12 24.59 -16.89 -7.78
CA ASN A 12 25.22 -16.13 -6.70
C ASN A 12 24.89 -14.63 -6.75
N PHE A 13 24.63 -14.07 -7.93
CA PHE A 13 24.17 -12.69 -8.11
C PHE A 13 22.70 -12.53 -7.74
N LEU A 14 21.86 -13.53 -8.10
CA LEU A 14 20.45 -13.56 -7.72
C LEU A 14 20.29 -13.65 -6.19
N VAL A 15 21.07 -14.52 -5.52
CA VAL A 15 21.06 -14.64 -4.05
C VAL A 15 21.51 -13.35 -3.36
N LYS A 16 22.49 -12.63 -3.92
CA LYS A 16 22.93 -11.32 -3.40
C LYS A 16 21.84 -10.25 -3.52
N ILE A 17 21.11 -10.20 -4.64
CA ILE A 17 19.98 -9.28 -4.81
C ILE A 17 18.87 -9.58 -3.80
N ILE A 18 18.51 -10.86 -3.61
CA ILE A 18 17.49 -11.26 -2.63
C ILE A 18 17.92 -10.89 -1.20
N MET A 19 19.17 -11.10 -0.82
CA MET A 19 19.67 -10.70 0.51
C MET A 19 19.65 -9.18 0.71
N VAL A 20 20.01 -8.39 -0.30
CA VAL A 20 19.99 -6.92 -0.20
C VAL A 20 18.56 -6.40 -0.06
N ILE A 21 17.61 -6.98 -0.78
CA ILE A 21 16.18 -6.63 -0.65
C ILE A 21 15.68 -6.96 0.76
N MET A 22 16.00 -8.14 1.30
CA MET A 22 15.61 -8.54 2.67
C MET A 22 16.23 -7.64 3.74
N LEU A 23 17.50 -7.24 3.58
CA LEU A 23 18.18 -6.33 4.50
C LEU A 23 17.55 -4.92 4.48
N SER A 24 17.15 -4.44 3.30
CA SER A 24 16.51 -3.14 3.14
C SER A 24 15.11 -3.10 3.78
N ILE A 25 14.37 -4.21 3.73
CA ILE A 25 13.05 -4.35 4.35
C ILE A 25 13.16 -4.33 5.88
N SER A 26 14.19 -4.94 6.47
CA SER A 26 14.42 -4.90 7.92
C SER A 26 14.80 -3.51 8.46
N ALA A 27 15.38 -2.65 7.63
CA ALA A 27 15.70 -1.26 8.00
C ALA A 27 14.48 -0.32 7.98
N LEU A 28 13.35 -0.77 7.40
CA LEU A 28 12.10 -0.02 7.33
C LEU A 28 11.12 -0.40 8.46
N MET A 29 11.52 -1.23 9.42
CA MET A 29 10.66 -1.56 10.55
C MET A 29 10.55 -0.34 11.48
N PRO A 30 9.34 0.20 11.72
CA PRO A 30 9.15 1.20 12.75
C PRO A 30 9.46 0.54 14.10
N THR A 31 10.58 0.91 14.72
CA THR A 31 10.77 0.70 16.14
C THR A 31 9.73 1.55 16.86
N ASN A 32 9.14 1.01 17.92
CA ASN A 32 8.05 1.59 18.74
C ASN A 32 6.63 1.18 18.33
N SER A 33 6.11 0.20 19.05
CA SER A 33 4.67 0.05 19.35
C SER A 33 4.55 -0.50 20.78
N TYR A 34 4.67 0.39 21.76
CA TYR A 34 4.35 0.06 23.16
C TYR A 34 2.82 0.00 23.29
N ALA A 35 2.27 -1.22 23.32
CA ALA A 35 0.86 -1.45 23.64
C ALA A 35 0.70 -1.44 25.16
N GLN A 36 0.38 -0.27 25.73
CA GLN A 36 0.15 -0.10 27.17
C GLN A 36 -1.34 0.20 27.40
N GLY A 37 -2.06 -0.79 27.94
CA GLY A 37 -3.44 -0.64 28.46
C GLY A 37 -4.54 -0.94 27.44
N ALA A 38 -5.23 -2.08 27.62
CA ALA A 38 -6.45 -2.43 26.89
C ALA A 38 -7.65 -1.69 27.50
N ASP A 39 -7.83 -0.43 27.11
CA ASP A 39 -9.08 0.32 27.28
C ASP A 39 -9.75 0.42 25.90
N ASP A 40 -11.05 0.10 25.79
CA ASP A 40 -11.80 0.11 24.52
C ASP A 40 -11.74 1.47 23.79
N THR A 41 -11.60 2.56 24.54
CA THR A 41 -11.41 3.92 24.01
C THR A 41 -10.06 4.09 23.32
N LYS A 42 -9.00 3.42 23.80
CA LYS A 42 -7.64 3.52 23.24
C LYS A 42 -7.47 2.68 21.98
N ILE A 43 -8.22 1.59 21.86
CA ILE A 43 -8.29 0.81 20.62
C ILE A 43 -8.91 1.69 19.52
N THR A 44 -10.01 2.38 19.80
CA THR A 44 -10.64 3.30 18.84
C THR A 44 -9.67 4.40 18.41
N GLU A 45 -8.99 5.05 19.36
CA GLU A 45 -8.05 6.14 19.09
C GLU A 45 -6.82 5.70 18.26
N THR A 46 -6.25 4.53 18.58
CA THR A 46 -5.13 3.96 17.81
C THR A 46 -5.53 3.54 16.41
N LEU A 47 -6.73 2.99 16.22
CA LEU A 47 -7.28 2.69 14.89
C LEU A 47 -7.53 3.98 14.09
N CYS A 48 -8.06 5.03 14.73
CA CYS A 48 -8.27 6.31 14.06
C CYS A 48 -6.96 6.98 13.66
N ASN A 49 -5.93 6.93 14.51
CA ASN A 49 -4.60 7.40 14.15
C ASN A 49 -4.02 6.57 12.99
N ALA A 50 -4.15 5.25 13.00
CA ALA A 50 -3.70 4.39 11.91
C ALA A 50 -4.41 4.72 10.59
N VAL A 51 -5.74 4.88 10.62
CA VAL A 51 -6.53 5.27 9.43
C VAL A 51 -6.11 6.66 8.93
N ASN A 52 -5.91 7.64 9.82
CA ASN A 52 -5.45 8.97 9.42
C ASN A 52 -4.07 8.96 8.75
N GLN A 53 -3.15 8.11 9.20
CA GLN A 53 -1.84 7.96 8.57
C GLN A 53 -1.94 7.27 7.20
N LEU A 54 -2.80 6.26 7.07
CA LEU A 54 -3.01 5.52 5.82
C LEU A 54 -3.78 6.32 4.76
N THR A 55 -4.75 7.14 5.17
CA THR A 55 -5.54 7.99 4.27
C THR A 55 -4.87 9.36 4.05
N GLY A 56 -3.92 9.76 4.90
CA GLY A 56 -3.17 11.00 4.79
C GLY A 56 -2.14 11.04 3.67
N ASN A 57 -1.26 12.04 3.70
CA ASN A 57 -0.25 12.29 2.65
C ASN A 57 0.65 11.08 2.37
N ILE A 58 0.94 10.27 3.39
CA ILE A 58 1.85 9.12 3.26
C ILE A 58 1.24 8.04 2.36
N GLY A 59 0.03 7.56 2.69
CA GLY A 59 -0.63 6.52 1.89
C GLY A 59 -0.99 6.99 0.48
N ARG A 60 -1.37 8.27 0.31
CA ARG A 60 -1.61 8.84 -1.01
C ARG A 60 -0.34 8.89 -1.86
N SER A 61 0.81 9.20 -1.27
CA SER A 61 2.10 9.22 -1.98
C SER A 61 2.49 7.82 -2.47
N ILE A 62 2.32 6.79 -1.63
CA ILE A 62 2.64 5.40 -2.00
C ILE A 62 1.71 4.90 -3.12
N ALA A 63 0.42 5.22 -3.05
CA ALA A 63 -0.51 4.83 -4.11
C ALA A 63 -0.18 5.48 -5.46
N ILE A 64 0.25 6.75 -5.46
CA ILE A 64 0.70 7.42 -6.68
C ILE A 64 1.90 6.68 -7.30
N LEU A 65 2.87 6.22 -6.51
CA LEU A 65 4.02 5.45 -7.01
C LEU A 65 3.58 4.12 -7.66
N ILE A 66 2.62 3.43 -7.06
CA ILE A 66 2.07 2.18 -7.60
C ILE A 66 1.35 2.44 -8.94
N VAL A 67 0.54 3.51 -9.01
CA VAL A 67 -0.18 3.89 -10.23
C VAL A 67 0.78 4.28 -11.34
N ILE A 68 1.88 4.99 -11.04
CA ILE A 68 2.91 5.33 -12.02
C ILE A 68 3.56 4.08 -12.60
N SER A 69 3.88 3.08 -11.75
CA SER A 69 4.39 1.80 -12.21
C SER A 69 3.39 1.08 -13.15
N LEU A 70 2.11 1.12 -12.80
CA LEU A 70 1.02 0.55 -13.61
C LEU A 70 0.86 1.28 -14.95
N ALA A 71 1.02 2.60 -14.96
CA ALA A 71 0.96 3.42 -16.17
C ALA A 71 2.08 3.04 -17.15
N ILE A 72 3.30 2.83 -16.65
CA ILE A 72 4.42 2.34 -17.47
C ILE A 72 4.07 0.96 -18.07
N MET A 73 3.49 0.07 -17.27
CA MET A 73 3.04 -1.25 -17.72
C MET A 73 1.98 -1.20 -18.82
N LEU A 74 1.15 -0.14 -18.82
CA LEU A 74 0.14 0.13 -19.83
C LEU A 74 0.74 0.55 -21.17
N PHE A 75 1.79 1.37 -21.15
CA PHE A 75 2.52 1.76 -22.36
C PHE A 75 3.36 0.62 -22.96
N LEU A 76 3.75 -0.38 -22.17
CA LEU A 76 4.45 -1.58 -22.66
C LEU A 76 3.51 -2.55 -23.43
N GLY A 77 2.25 -2.19 -23.65
CA GLY A 77 1.28 -2.98 -24.43
C GLY A 77 0.83 -4.27 -23.74
N LYS A 78 1.18 -4.45 -22.47
CA LYS A 78 0.91 -5.68 -21.69
C LYS A 78 -0.37 -5.61 -20.87
N VAL A 79 -1.02 -4.44 -20.82
CA VAL A 79 -2.22 -4.19 -20.01
C VAL A 79 -3.37 -3.83 -20.93
N THR A 80 -4.52 -4.46 -20.71
CA THR A 80 -5.74 -4.20 -21.48
C THR A 80 -6.40 -2.90 -21.00
N TRP A 81 -7.14 -2.23 -21.89
CA TRP A 81 -7.94 -1.04 -21.54
C TRP A 81 -8.92 -1.29 -20.38
N GLY A 82 -9.37 -2.54 -20.18
CA GLY A 82 -10.24 -2.89 -19.06
C GLY A 82 -9.54 -2.78 -17.69
N VAL A 83 -8.27 -3.21 -17.61
CA VAL A 83 -7.50 -3.11 -16.36
C VAL A 83 -7.20 -1.65 -16.01
N ALA A 84 -6.98 -0.80 -17.01
CA ALA A 84 -6.78 0.63 -16.82
C ALA A 84 -7.97 1.29 -16.09
N ILE A 85 -9.17 1.04 -16.59
CA ILE A 85 -10.41 1.60 -16.05
C ILE A 85 -10.69 1.03 -14.65
N ALA A 86 -10.52 -0.29 -14.46
CA ALA A 86 -10.72 -0.94 -13.17
C ALA A 86 -9.83 -0.34 -12.07
N VAL A 87 -8.55 -0.07 -12.38
CA VAL A 87 -7.62 0.57 -11.43
C VAL A 87 -8.02 2.02 -11.16
N GLY A 88 -8.39 2.79 -12.18
CA GLY A 88 -8.83 4.19 -12.00
C GLY A 88 -10.05 4.31 -11.09
N VAL A 89 -11.07 3.48 -11.33
CA VAL A 89 -12.28 3.42 -10.49
C VAL A 89 -11.95 2.93 -9.07
N GLY A 90 -11.12 1.89 -8.95
CA GLY A 90 -10.69 1.37 -7.65
C GLY A 90 -9.97 2.41 -6.80
N MET A 91 -9.07 3.21 -7.40
CA MET A 91 -8.38 4.29 -6.69
C MET A 91 -9.34 5.40 -6.25
N GLY A 92 -10.32 5.75 -7.08
CA GLY A 92 -11.38 6.71 -6.68
C GLY A 92 -12.16 6.24 -5.45
N ILE A 93 -12.47 4.94 -5.38
CA ILE A 93 -13.18 4.35 -4.23
C ILE A 93 -12.29 4.28 -2.99
N LEU A 94 -11.02 3.87 -3.12
CA LEU A 94 -10.09 3.75 -1.99
C LEU A 94 -9.86 5.08 -1.27
N PHE A 95 -9.76 6.18 -2.01
CA PHE A 95 -9.55 7.51 -1.44
C PHE A 95 -10.84 8.26 -1.09
N GLY A 96 -11.98 7.87 -1.68
CA GLY A 96 -13.30 8.46 -1.36
C GLY A 96 -14.05 7.77 -0.21
N ALA A 97 -13.66 6.55 0.17
CA ALA A 97 -14.20 5.82 1.32
C ALA A 97 -14.29 6.62 2.64
N PRO A 98 -13.28 7.40 3.09
CA PRO A 98 -13.37 8.14 4.36
C PRO A 98 -14.55 9.10 4.42
N ASP A 99 -14.90 9.78 3.31
CA ASP A 99 -16.02 10.71 3.27
C ASP A 99 -17.37 9.98 3.40
N VAL A 100 -17.49 8.81 2.77
CA VAL A 100 -18.68 7.95 2.86
C VAL A 100 -18.87 7.43 4.29
N VAL A 101 -17.78 7.01 4.94
CA VAL A 101 -17.81 6.53 6.33
C VAL A 101 -18.11 7.67 7.31
N GLN A 102 -17.62 8.88 7.06
CA GLN A 102 -17.97 10.07 7.86
C GLN A 102 -19.46 10.41 7.74
N LEU A 103 -20.03 10.30 6.53
CA LEU A 103 -21.46 10.53 6.33
C LEU A 103 -22.32 9.51 7.09
N LEU A 104 -21.95 8.22 7.05
CA LEU A 104 -22.67 7.15 7.74
C LEU A 104 -22.54 7.18 9.27
N SER A 105 -21.40 7.64 9.77
CA SER A 105 -21.14 7.75 11.22
C SER A 105 -21.69 9.03 11.85
N GLY A 106 -22.41 9.87 11.09
CA GLY A 106 -22.86 11.17 11.58
C GLY A 106 -21.71 12.11 11.95
N GLY A 107 -20.53 11.91 11.36
CA GLY A 107 -19.32 12.70 11.61
C GLY A 107 -18.53 12.32 12.86
N THR A 108 -18.80 11.15 13.46
CA THR A 108 -18.11 10.65 14.67
C THR A 108 -17.08 9.54 14.42
N ALA A 109 -17.01 8.95 13.22
CA ALA A 109 -15.94 8.00 12.89
C ALA A 109 -14.62 8.77 12.75
N CYS A 110 -13.75 8.62 13.74
CA CYS A 110 -12.36 9.04 13.68
C CYS A 110 -12.15 10.50 13.29
N LYS A 111 -12.83 11.42 13.99
CA LYS A 111 -12.29 12.77 14.13
C LYS A 111 -11.08 12.67 15.06
N GLY A 112 -9.89 12.94 14.53
CA GLY A 112 -8.77 13.36 15.37
C GLY A 112 -9.12 14.66 16.09
#